data_AF-A0A9E4ZNH3-F1
#
_entry.id   AF-A0A9E4ZNH3-F1
#
_cell.length_a   1.000
_cell.length_b   1.000
_cell.length_c   1.000
_cell.angle_alpha   90.00
_cell.angle_beta   90.00
_cell.angle_gamma   90.00
#
_symmetry.space_group_name_H-M   'P 1'
#
loop_
_entity.id
_entity.type
_entity.pdbx_description
1 polymer ?
#
loop_
_entity_poly.entity_id
_entity_poly.type
_entity_poly.pdbx_seq_one_letter_code
_entity_poly.pdbx_strand_id
1 'polypeptide(L)' 'MPLNLNAETLQQRCSWCGKIIKGKPIVVKTCCNNKPWVFCSDSCYRQWHADWLRKQEQKIGKLRKNLI' A
#
# COMPACT_ATOMS: atom_id res chain seq x y z
N MET A 1 -28.46 20.46 -13.67
CA MET A 1 -27.90 19.43 -14.58
C MET A 1 -27.45 18.25 -13.73
N PRO A 2 -27.83 16.99 -14.03
CA PRO A 2 -27.39 15.85 -13.25
C PRO A 2 -25.94 15.50 -13.60
N LEU A 3 -25.13 15.26 -12.56
CA LEU A 3 -23.73 14.90 -12.66
C LEU A 3 -23.65 13.41 -13.03
N ASN A 4 -23.32 13.10 -14.29
CA ASN A 4 -23.01 11.73 -14.70
C ASN A 4 -21.62 11.40 -14.15
N LEU A 5 -21.57 10.71 -13.01
CA LEU A 5 -20.36 10.01 -12.61
C LEU A 5 -20.21 8.84 -13.58
N ASN A 6 -19.18 8.90 -14.44
CA ASN A 6 -18.58 7.69 -15.01
C ASN A 6 -18.13 6.82 -13.83
N ALA A 7 -19.03 5.99 -13.33
CA ALA A 7 -18.72 4.90 -12.44
C ALA A 7 -18.05 3.80 -13.28
N GLU A 8 -16.90 4.12 -13.87
CA GLU A 8 -15.89 3.10 -14.06
C GLU A 8 -15.67 2.55 -12.66
N THR A 9 -16.25 1.38 -12.38
CA THR A 9 -15.89 0.58 -11.22
C THR A 9 -14.38 0.46 -11.26
N LEU A 10 -13.69 1.34 -10.53
CA LEU A 10 -12.24 1.39 -10.42
C LEU A 10 -11.86 0.03 -9.87
N GLN A 11 -11.56 -0.91 -10.76
CA GLN A 11 -11.13 -2.25 -10.41
C GLN A 11 -9.84 -2.09 -9.63
N GLN A 12 -9.97 -2.08 -8.31
CA GLN A 12 -8.84 -1.84 -7.42
C GLN A 12 -7.85 -2.98 -7.64
N ARG A 13 -6.62 -2.63 -8.01
CA ARG A 13 -5.54 -3.60 -8.17
C ARG A 13 -4.77 -3.70 -6.87
N CYS A 14 -4.37 -4.91 -6.53
CA CYS A 14 -3.47 -5.16 -5.42
C CYS A 14 -2.16 -4.38 -5.65
N SER A 15 -1.78 -3.55 -4.68
CA SER A 15 -0.55 -2.76 -4.71
C SER A 15 0.71 -3.62 -4.62
N TRP A 16 0.59 -4.89 -4.22
CA TRP A 16 1.69 -5.84 -4.13
C TRP A 16 1.84 -6.69 -5.40
N CYS A 17 0.80 -7.45 -5.77
CA CYS A 17 0.87 -8.42 -6.87
C CYS A 17 0.21 -7.97 -8.18
N GLY A 18 -0.42 -6.79 -8.22
CA GLY A 18 -1.07 -6.24 -9.41
C GLY A 18 -2.41 -6.87 -9.82
N LYS A 19 -2.82 -7.97 -9.18
CA LYS A 19 -4.09 -8.66 -9.49
C LYS A 19 -5.31 -7.77 -9.20
N ILE A 20 -6.36 -7.91 -10.00
CA ILE A 20 -7.66 -7.27 -9.77
C ILE A 20 -8.29 -7.85 -8.49
N ILE A 21 -8.69 -6.99 -7.57
CA ILE A 21 -9.36 -7.37 -6.33
C ILE A 21 -10.84 -7.63 -6.64
N LYS A 22 -11.28 -8.88 -6.43
CA LYS A 22 -12.68 -9.32 -6.65
C LYS A 22 -13.53 -9.31 -5.38
N GLY A 23 -12.93 -9.02 -4.22
CA GLY A 23 -13.59 -9.07 -2.91
C GLY A 23 -13.30 -7.84 -2.05
N LYS A 24 -13.52 -7.95 -0.74
CA LYS A 24 -13.19 -6.86 0.20
C LYS A 24 -11.65 -6.67 0.26
N PRO A 25 -11.12 -5.49 -0.12
CA PRO A 25 -9.69 -5.23 -0.06
C PRO A 25 -9.22 -5.04 1.38
N ILE A 26 -7.96 -5.43 1.65
CA ILE A 26 -7.26 -5.00 2.86
C ILE A 26 -6.64 -3.64 2.56
N VAL A 27 -7.05 -2.59 3.28
CA VAL A 27 -6.57 -1.22 3.08
C VAL A 27 -5.69 -0.81 4.26
N VAL A 28 -4.46 -0.38 3.98
CA VAL A 28 -3.50 0.02 5.01
C VAL A 28 -2.97 1.41 4.68
N LYS A 29 -3.04 2.32 5.65
CA LYS A 29 -2.38 3.63 5.60
C LYS A 29 -1.11 3.58 6.45
N THR A 30 -0.01 4.05 5.89
CA THR A 30 1.23 4.24 6.64
C THR A 30 1.39 5.72 6.98
N CYS A 31 2.08 6.04 8.09
CA CYS A 31 2.24 7.40 8.58
C CYS A 31 2.94 8.37 7.60
N CYS A 32 3.69 7.84 6.62
CA CYS A 32 4.53 8.63 5.71
C CYS A 32 4.04 8.61 4.25
N ASN A 33 2.86 8.07 3.95
CA ASN A 33 2.34 8.03 2.59
C ASN A 33 0.87 8.45 2.53
N ASN A 34 0.56 9.49 1.74
CA ASN A 34 -0.81 9.95 1.54
C ASN A 34 -1.65 8.97 0.72
N LYS A 35 -1.01 8.04 -0.01
CA LYS A 35 -1.71 6.99 -0.77
C LYS A 35 -1.86 5.71 0.05
N PRO A 36 -3.08 5.21 0.30
CA PRO A 36 -3.30 3.93 0.97
C PRO A 36 -2.82 2.76 0.09
N TRP A 37 -2.30 1.73 0.75
CA TRP A 37 -1.97 0.46 0.12
C TRP A 37 -3.18 -0.46 0.16
N VAL A 38 -3.45 -1.15 -0.95
CA VAL A 38 -4.59 -2.05 -1.10
C VAL A 38 -4.10 -3.45 -1.46
N PHE A 39 -4.59 -4.48 -0.76
CA PHE A 39 -4.16 -5.86 -0.97
C PHE A 39 -5.34 -6.78 -1.29
N CYS A 40 -5.12 -7.73 -2.19
CA CYS A 40 -6.09 -8.76 -2.54
C CYS A 40 -6.16 -9.91 -1.53
N SER A 41 -5.16 -10.08 -0.67
CA SER A 41 -5.09 -11.18 0.30
C SER A 41 -4.16 -10.86 1.47
N ASP A 42 -4.35 -11.59 2.58
CA ASP A 42 -3.51 -11.50 3.77
C ASP A 42 -2.03 -11.83 3.47
N SER A 43 -1.78 -12.80 2.57
CA SER A 43 -0.42 -13.13 2.12
C SER A 43 0.29 -11.95 1.44
N CYS A 44 -0.39 -11.23 0.54
CA CYS A 44 0.17 -10.03 -0.08
C CYS A 44 0.46 -8.94 0.95
N TYR A 45 -0.43 -8.76 1.91
CA TYR A 45 -0.24 -7.81 3.00
C TYR A 45 0.98 -8.17 3.86
N ARG A 46 1.13 -9.43 4.30
CA ARG A 46 2.25 -9.88 5.15
C ARG A 46 3.61 -9.73 4.46
N GLN A 47 3.70 -10.11 3.18
CA GLN A 47 4.93 -9.96 2.41
C GLN A 47 5.33 -8.50 2.25
N TRP A 48 4.37 -7.64 1.87
CA TRP A 48 4.59 -6.21 1.78
C TRP A 48 4.97 -5.60 3.13
N HIS A 49 4.30 -6.01 4.22
CA HIS A 49 4.54 -5.46 5.56
C HIS A 49 5.96 -5.79 6.06
N ALA A 50 6.42 -7.02 5.85
CA ALA A 50 7.79 -7.42 6.20
C ALA A 50 8.84 -6.63 5.41
N ASP A 51 8.64 -6.45 4.10
CA ASP A 51 9.52 -5.63 3.27
C ASP A 51 9.49 -4.14 3.69
N TRP A 52 8.30 -3.63 4.00
CA TRP A 52 8.12 -2.25 4.45
C TRP A 52 8.84 -1.98 5.78
N LEU A 53 8.74 -2.87 6.77
CA LEU A 53 9.44 -2.77 8.06
C LEU A 53 10.96 -2.76 7.87
N ARG A 54 11.50 -3.69 7.07
CA ARG A 54 12.94 -3.73 6.75
C ARG A 54 13.43 -2.41 6.16
N LYS A 55 12.63 -1.78 5.29
CA LYS A 55 12.94 -0.46 4.72
C LYS A 55 12.88 0.67 5.75
N GLN A 56 12.02 0.58 6.76
CA GLN A 56 12.00 1.58 7.85
C GLN A 56 13.27 1.48 8.71
N GLU A 57 13.67 0.27 9.09
CA GLU A 57 14.88 0.03 9.88
C GLU A 57 16.14 0.54 9.16
N GLN A 58 16.25 0.30 7.86
CA GLN A 58 17.36 0.80 7.05
C GLN A 58 17.41 2.34 6.98
N LYS A 59 16.26 3.01 6.91
CA LYS A 59 16.21 4.49 6.94
C LYS A 59 16.71 5.05 8.27
N ILE A 60 16.30 4.44 9.39
CA ILE A 60 16.76 4.84 10.72
C ILE A 60 18.27 4.62 10.86
N GLY A 61 18.79 3.48 10.37
CA GLY A 61 20.22 3.18 10.39
C GLY A 61 21.08 4.15 9.57
N LYS A 62 20.58 4.61 8.41
CA LYS A 62 21.26 5.64 7.60
C LYS A 62 21.29 7.00 8.29
N LEU A 63 20.19 7.40 8.94
CA LEU A 63 20.13 8.67 9.66
C LEU A 63 21.17 8.72 10.79
N ARG A 64 21.37 7.60 11.51
CA ARG A 64 22.38 7.48 12.57
C ARG A 64 23.82 7.52 12.06
N LYS A 65 24.10 7.00 10.86
CA LYS A 65 25.46 7.04 10.28
C LYS A 65 25.86 8.44 9.81
N ASN A 66 24.91 9.30 9.43
CA ASN A 66 25.19 10.66 8.97
C ASN A 66 25.32 11.70 10.10
N LEU A 67 25.17 11.27 11.36
CA LEU A 67 25.28 12.11 12.56
C LEU A 67 26.60 11.87 13.33
N ILE A 68 27.54 11.13 12.74
CA ILE A 68 28.88 10.83 13.28
C ILE A 68 29.92 11.36 12.32
#